data_AF-A0A6C0II68-F1
#
_entry.id   AF-A0A6C0II68-F1
#
_cell.length_a   1.000
_cell.length_b   1.000
_cell.length_c   1.000
_cell.angle_alpha   90.00
_cell.angle_beta   90.00
_cell.angle_gamma   90.00
#
_symmetry.space_group_name_H-M   'P 1'
#
loop_
_entity.id
_entity.type
_entity.pdbx_description
1 polymer ?
#
loop_
_entity_poly.entity_id
_entity_poly.type
_entity_poly.pdbx_seq_one_letter_code
_entity_poly.pdbx_strand_id
1 'polypeptide(L)'
;MVEYIYYTGVGAKKSGKHTVNEFLKIMNKNYNIECSEFLPDLDYKPCYEYKEMNRKAIEYNMKHNKPVFDYNRSKKTEKKYKKLLNKCNKYKKTAKKRNCNLDEYIKFSGAETKI
;
A
#
# COMPACT_ATOMS: atom_id res chain seq x y z
N MET A 1 -25.88 -9.72 13.73
CA MET A 1 -24.59 -10.45 13.83
C MET A 1 -23.50 -9.43 14.08
N VAL A 2 -22.55 -9.69 14.97
CA VAL A 2 -21.40 -8.81 15.18
C VAL A 2 -20.33 -9.23 14.18
N GLU A 3 -19.99 -8.37 13.23
CA GLU A 3 -18.92 -8.62 12.28
C GLU A 3 -17.55 -8.46 12.94
N TYR A 4 -16.66 -9.42 12.66
CA TYR A 4 -15.31 -9.43 13.20
C TYR A 4 -14.26 -9.30 12.09
N ILE A 5 -13.22 -8.54 12.39
CA ILE A 5 -12.05 -8.35 11.54
C ILE A 5 -10.88 -9.08 12.17
N TYR A 6 -10.21 -9.88 11.35
CA TYR A 6 -9.06 -10.69 11.72
C TYR A 6 -7.83 -10.22 10.98
N TYR A 7 -6.78 -9.86 11.71
CA TYR A 7 -5.49 -9.56 11.09
C TYR A 7 -4.33 -9.79 12.04
N THR A 8 -3.21 -10.18 11.44
CA THR A 8 -1.92 -10.32 12.11
C THR A 8 -0.99 -9.25 11.56
N GLY A 9 -0.43 -8.40 12.41
CA GLY A 9 0.47 -7.33 11.97
C GLY A 9 0.46 -6.08 12.85
N VAL A 10 0.91 -4.98 12.28
CA VAL A 10 1.08 -3.69 12.97
C VAL A 10 -0.29 -3.18 13.46
N GLY A 11 -0.43 -3.03 14.79
CA GLY A 11 -1.67 -2.60 15.44
C GLY A 11 -2.65 -3.71 15.83
N ALA A 12 -2.37 -4.99 15.54
CA ALA A 12 -3.26 -6.10 15.91
C ALA A 12 -3.21 -6.44 17.41
N LYS A 13 -4.35 -6.84 17.99
CA LYS A 13 -4.41 -7.52 19.30
C LYS A 13 -3.72 -8.89 19.20
N LYS A 14 -3.25 -9.43 20.33
CA LYS A 14 -2.65 -10.78 20.40
C LYS A 14 -3.56 -11.88 19.82
N SER A 15 -4.88 -11.74 19.96
CA SER A 15 -5.86 -12.68 19.42
C SER A 15 -6.14 -12.50 17.92
N GLY A 16 -5.64 -11.43 17.29
CA GLY A 16 -5.95 -11.04 15.91
C GLY A 16 -7.41 -10.61 15.66
N LYS A 17 -8.32 -10.87 16.61
CA LYS A 17 -9.78 -10.64 16.51
C LYS A 17 -10.17 -9.27 17.05
N HIS A 18 -10.87 -8.50 16.24
CA HIS A 18 -11.43 -7.19 16.61
C HIS A 18 -12.86 -7.06 16.12
N THR A 19 -13.70 -6.32 16.84
CA THR A 19 -14.94 -5.82 16.24
C THR A 19 -14.61 -4.75 15.20
N VAL A 20 -15.51 -4.51 14.24
CA VAL A 20 -15.38 -3.42 13.26
C VAL A 20 -15.07 -2.07 13.93
N ASN A 21 -15.75 -1.74 15.03
CA ASN A 21 -15.55 -0.48 15.74
C ASN A 21 -14.16 -0.38 16.39
N GLU A 22 -13.67 -1.46 16.99
CA GLU A 22 -12.33 -1.49 17.58
C GLU A 22 -11.25 -1.36 16.50
N PHE A 23 -11.41 -2.06 15.39
CA PHE A 23 -10.53 -1.97 14.24
C PHE A 23 -10.46 -0.54 13.71
N LEU A 24 -11.62 0.08 13.42
CA LEU A 24 -11.69 1.47 12.95
C LEU A 24 -11.06 2.44 13.95
N LYS A 25 -11.25 2.24 15.26
CA LYS A 25 -10.66 3.10 16.28
C LYS A 25 -9.13 3.04 16.28
N ILE A 26 -8.56 1.85 16.16
CA ILE A 26 -7.09 1.66 16.07
C ILE A 26 -6.56 2.27 14.78
N MET A 27 -7.21 1.97 13.65
CA MET A 27 -6.79 2.41 12.33
C MET A 27 -6.85 3.92 12.14
N ASN A 28 -7.94 4.56 12.58
CA ASN A 28 -8.06 6.01 12.55
C ASN A 28 -7.05 6.71 13.45
N LYS A 29 -6.71 6.12 14.61
CA LYS A 29 -5.78 6.71 15.57
C LYS A 29 -4.34 6.68 15.05
N ASN A 30 -3.92 5.56 14.44
CA ASN A 30 -2.51 5.29 14.20
C ASN A 30 -2.10 5.24 12.73
N TYR A 31 -3.04 5.03 11.80
CA TYR A 31 -2.72 4.70 10.40
C TYR A 31 -3.52 5.52 9.37
N ASN A 32 -4.14 6.62 9.81
CA ASN A 32 -4.96 7.45 8.93
C ASN A 32 -4.15 8.09 7.79
N ILE A 33 -2.97 8.62 8.12
CA ILE A 33 -2.09 9.27 7.15
C ILE A 33 -1.54 8.24 6.18
N GLU A 34 -1.07 7.12 6.70
CA GLU A 34 -0.46 6.02 5.97
C GLU A 34 -1.46 5.36 5.02
N CYS A 35 -2.69 5.13 5.48
CA CYS A 35 -3.76 4.63 4.63
C CYS A 35 -4.10 5.63 3.50
N SER A 36 -4.23 6.92 3.82
CA SER A 36 -4.43 7.98 2.82
C SER A 36 -3.30 8.04 1.78
N GLU A 37 -2.05 7.77 2.17
CA GLU A 37 -0.90 7.77 1.28
C GLU A 37 -0.77 6.48 0.45
N PHE A 38 -1.34 5.38 0.95
CA PHE A 38 -1.39 4.09 0.28
C PHE A 38 -2.43 4.03 -0.83
N LEU A 39 -3.62 4.62 -0.66
CA LEU A 39 -4.69 4.56 -1.67
C LEU A 39 -4.27 5.10 -3.05
N PRO A 40 -3.55 6.24 -3.16
CA PRO A 40 -2.98 6.69 -4.42
C PRO A 40 -2.13 5.65 -5.14
N ASP A 41 -1.47 4.76 -4.40
CA ASP A 41 -0.67 3.72 -5.02
C ASP A 41 -1.49 2.62 -5.70
N LEU A 42 -2.74 2.44 -5.28
CA LEU A 42 -3.68 1.50 -5.87
C LEU A 42 -4.44 2.15 -7.03
N ASP A 43 -4.94 3.37 -6.82
CA ASP A 43 -5.94 3.97 -7.71
C ASP A 43 -5.33 4.87 -8.79
N TYR A 44 -4.15 5.45 -8.56
CA TYR A 44 -3.53 6.36 -9.52
C TYR A 44 -2.60 5.60 -10.47
N LYS A 45 -2.99 5.51 -11.74
CA LYS A 45 -2.25 4.78 -12.79
C LYS A 45 -0.73 5.05 -12.79
N PRO A 46 -0.23 6.30 -12.71
CA PRO A 46 1.21 6.53 -12.61
C PRO A 46 1.89 5.92 -11.38
N CYS A 47 1.21 5.86 -10.23
CA CYS A 47 1.71 5.17 -9.05
C CYS A 47 1.79 3.65 -9.28
N TYR A 48 0.72 3.06 -9.81
CA TYR A 48 0.68 1.64 -10.16
C TYR A 48 1.79 1.26 -11.16
N GLU A 49 1.95 2.04 -12.24
CA GLU A 49 2.90 1.73 -13.31
C GLU A 49 4.37 1.74 -12.82
N TYR A 50 4.79 2.70 -11.99
CA TYR A 50 6.18 2.70 -11.50
C TYR A 50 6.42 1.55 -10.51
N LYS A 51 5.41 1.18 -9.71
CA LYS A 51 5.48 0.02 -8.80
C LYS A 51 5.59 -1.30 -9.57
N GLU A 52 4.81 -1.47 -10.63
CA GLU A 52 4.94 -2.62 -11.55
C GLU A 52 6.34 -2.70 -12.16
N MET A 53 6.94 -1.56 -12.52
CA MET A 53 8.33 -1.51 -12.98
C MET A 53 9.34 -1.93 -11.91
N ASN A 54 9.11 -1.61 -10.63
CA ASN A 54 9.92 -2.12 -9.52
C ASN A 54 9.71 -3.63 -9.33
N ARG A 55 8.46 -4.10 -9.34
CA ARG A 55 8.13 -5.52 -9.15
C ARG A 55 8.82 -6.39 -10.21
N LYS A 56 8.70 -6.02 -11.49
CA LYS A 56 9.36 -6.76 -12.58
C LYS A 56 10.88 -6.79 -12.46
N ALA A 57 11.49 -5.71 -11.96
CA ALA A 57 12.93 -5.68 -11.74
C ALA A 57 13.35 -6.60 -10.58
N ILE A 58 12.59 -6.59 -9.47
CA ILE A 58 12.81 -7.49 -8.34
C ILE A 58 12.64 -8.95 -8.76
N GLU A 59 11.55 -9.29 -9.47
CA GLU A 59 11.29 -10.64 -9.96
C GLU A 59 12.41 -11.14 -10.89
N TYR A 60 12.91 -10.26 -11.78
CA TYR A 60 14.06 -10.58 -12.62
C TYR A 60 15.32 -10.83 -11.78
N ASN A 61 15.62 -9.95 -10.82
CA ASN A 61 16.80 -10.10 -9.97
C ASN A 61 16.76 -11.39 -9.15
N MET A 62 15.61 -11.73 -8.57
CA MET A 62 15.39 -12.98 -7.86
C MET A 62 15.61 -14.19 -8.77
N LYS A 63 15.04 -14.20 -9.98
CA LYS A 63 15.22 -15.29 -10.95
C LYS A 63 16.66 -15.49 -11.39
N HIS A 64 17.47 -14.43 -11.33
CA HIS A 64 18.86 -14.44 -11.81
C HIS A 64 19.90 -14.35 -10.67
N ASN A 65 19.50 -14.58 -9.41
CA ASN A 65 20.37 -14.47 -8.23
C ASN A 65 21.17 -13.15 -8.15
N LYS A 66 20.57 -12.05 -8.62
CA LYS A 66 21.12 -10.70 -8.52
C LYS A 66 20.65 -10.02 -7.23
N PRO A 67 21.35 -8.99 -6.73
CA PRO A 67 20.88 -8.21 -5.60
C PRO A 67 19.46 -7.68 -5.86
N VAL A 68 18.55 -7.89 -4.89
CA VAL A 68 17.12 -7.54 -5.02
C VAL A 68 16.92 -6.08 -5.41
N PHE A 69 17.79 -5.20 -4.90
CA PHE A 69 17.72 -3.76 -5.11
C PHE A 69 18.61 -3.24 -6.27
N ASP A 70 19.08 -4.12 -7.16
CA ASP A 70 19.80 -3.72 -8.37
C ASP A 70 18.83 -3.38 -9.52
N TYR A 71 18.49 -2.10 -9.66
CA TYR A 71 17.58 -1.62 -10.71
C TYR A 71 18.34 -1.15 -11.94
N ASN A 72 19.08 -2.05 -12.60
CA ASN A 72 19.77 -1.74 -13.85
C ASN A 72 18.77 -1.49 -15.01
N ARG A 73 18.43 -0.21 -15.22
CA ARG A 73 17.46 0.25 -16.23
C ARG A 73 18.16 0.96 -17.39
N SER A 74 17.65 0.77 -18.61
CA SER A 74 18.06 1.60 -19.75
C SER A 74 17.77 3.08 -19.48
N LYS A 75 18.53 4.00 -20.09
CA LYS A 75 18.29 5.46 -19.97
C LYS A 75 16.84 5.85 -20.29
N LYS A 76 16.22 5.22 -21.30
CA LYS A 76 14.82 5.47 -21.69
C LYS A 76 13.85 4.99 -20.61
N THR A 77 14.07 3.81 -20.07
CA THR A 77 13.27 3.24 -18.98
C THR A 77 13.39 4.06 -17.71
N GLU A 78 14.60 4.53 -17.37
CA GLU A 78 14.85 5.36 -16.20
C GLU A 78 14.16 6.74 -16.31
N LYS A 79 14.19 7.36 -17.50
CA LYS A 79 13.45 8.61 -17.74
C LYS A 79 11.94 8.42 -17.58
N LYS A 80 11.39 7.31 -18.07
CA LYS A 80 9.97 6.95 -17.87
C LYS A 80 9.66 6.75 -16.38
N TYR A 81 10.50 5.98 -15.68
CA TYR A 81 10.37 5.72 -14.25
C TYR A 81 10.31 7.03 -13.43
N LYS A 82 11.30 7.91 -13.60
CA LYS A 82 11.33 9.21 -12.91
C LYS A 82 10.09 10.06 -13.20
N LYS A 83 9.60 10.07 -14.44
CA LYS A 83 8.38 10.80 -14.81
C LYS A 83 7.15 10.26 -14.09
N LEU A 84 7.00 8.94 -13.99
CA LEU A 84 5.88 8.30 -13.29
C LEU A 84 5.97 8.53 -11.78
N LEU A 85 7.14 8.33 -11.20
CA LEU A 85 7.41 8.57 -9.78
C LEU A 85 7.09 10.02 -9.38
N ASN A 86 7.56 11.00 -10.17
CA ASN A 86 7.28 12.41 -9.90
C ASN A 86 5.78 12.74 -9.99
N LYS A 87 5.06 12.17 -10.97
CA LYS A 87 3.61 12.32 -11.08
C LYS A 87 2.90 11.72 -9.86
N CYS A 88 3.28 10.52 -9.45
CA CYS A 88 2.74 9.86 -8.28
C CYS A 88 2.97 10.67 -7.01
N ASN A 89 4.21 11.09 -6.75
CA ASN A 89 4.56 11.89 -5.58
C ASN A 89 3.82 13.23 -5.54
N LYS A 90 3.66 13.90 -6.69
CA LYS A 90 2.87 15.12 -6.78
C LYS A 90 1.40 14.86 -6.43
N TYR A 91 0.83 13.78 -6.97
CA TYR A 91 -0.55 13.39 -6.70
C TYR A 91 -0.77 13.05 -5.21
N LYS A 92 0.13 12.27 -4.59
CA LYS A 92 0.10 11.97 -3.15
C LYS A 92 0.11 13.21 -2.28
N LYS A 93 0.89 14.23 -2.64
CA LYS A 93 0.90 15.52 -1.92
C LYS A 93 -0.41 16.30 -2.05
N THR A 94 -1.14 16.12 -3.16
CA THR A 94 -2.43 16.78 -3.41
C THR A 94 -3.64 15.98 -2.96
N ALA A 95 -3.48 14.67 -2.74
CA ALA A 95 -4.53 13.82 -2.21
C ALA A 95 -4.89 14.33 -0.81
N LYS A 96 -6.16 14.72 -0.60
CA LYS A 96 -6.62 15.17 0.71
C LYS A 96 -6.40 14.05 1.71
N LYS A 97 -5.67 14.36 2.79
CA LYS A 97 -5.58 13.51 3.97
C LYS A 97 -7.00 13.39 4.53
N ARG A 98 -7.65 12.26 4.29
CA ARG A 98 -9.00 11.98 4.79
C ARG A 98 -8.96 10.67 5.54
N ASN A 99 -9.92 10.51 6.45
CA ASN A 99 -10.11 9.23 7.09
C ASN A 99 -10.43 8.18 6.03
N CYS A 100 -9.66 7.09 6.04
CA CYS A 100 -9.99 5.92 5.24
C CYS A 100 -11.28 5.31 5.78
N ASN A 101 -12.07 4.71 4.88
CA ASN A 101 -13.21 3.90 5.28
C ASN A 101 -12.76 2.48 5.66
N LEU A 102 -13.71 1.65 6.08
CA LEU A 102 -13.44 0.28 6.52
C LEU A 102 -12.73 -0.56 5.45
N ASP A 103 -13.25 -0.57 4.22
CA ASP A 103 -12.71 -1.35 3.10
C ASP A 103 -11.29 -0.91 2.73
N GLU A 104 -11.04 0.39 2.78
CA GLU A 104 -9.72 0.97 2.54
C GLU A 104 -8.73 0.55 3.60
N TYR A 105 -9.14 0.54 4.88
CA TYR A 105 -8.30 0.03 5.96
C TYR A 105 -8.06 -1.47 5.87
N ILE A 106 -9.05 -2.26 5.44
CA ILE A 106 -8.90 -3.69 5.18
C ILE A 106 -7.84 -3.91 4.08
N LYS A 107 -7.95 -3.19 2.94
CA LYS A 107 -6.97 -3.25 1.84
C LYS A 107 -5.57 -2.80 2.27
N PHE A 108 -5.49 -1.74 3.07
CA PHE A 108 -4.22 -1.21 3.59
C PHE A 108 -3.54 -2.19 4.55
N SER A 109 -4.29 -2.78 5.48
CA SER A 109 -3.76 -3.63 6.54
C SER A 109 -3.57 -5.10 6.13
N GLY A 110 -4.17 -5.52 5.02
CA GLY A 110 -4.25 -6.94 4.64
C GLY A 110 -5.13 -7.75 5.58
N ALA A 111 -6.07 -7.10 6.27
CA ALA A 111 -7.01 -7.77 7.16
C ALA A 111 -8.03 -8.61 6.38
N GLU A 112 -8.58 -9.64 7.02
CA GLU A 112 -9.66 -10.45 6.49
C GLU A 112 -10.93 -10.26 7.34
N THR A 113 -12.07 -10.09 6.68
CA THR A 113 -13.38 -10.14 7.32
C THR A 113 -13.84 -11.59 7.39
N LYS A 114 -14.30 -12.04 8.56
CA LYS A 114 -15.04 -13.30 8.69
C LYS A 114 -16.42 -12.98 9.24
N ILE A 115 -17.44 -13.39 8.49
CA ILE A 115 -18.85 -13.32 8.86
C ILE A 115 -19.16 -14.55 9.73
#